data_AF-R0LHY9-F1
#
_entry.id   AF-R0LHY9-F1
#
_cell.length_a   1.000
_cell.length_b   1.000
_cell.length_c   1.000
_cell.angle_alpha   90.00
_cell.angle_beta   90.00
_cell.angle_gamma   90.00
#
_symmetry.space_group_name_H-M   'P 1'
#
loop_
_entity.id
_entity.type
_entity.pdbx_description
1 polymer ?
#
loop_
_entity_poly.entity_id
_entity_poly.type
_entity_poly.pdbx_seq_one_letter_code
_entity_poly.pdbx_strand_id
1 'polypeptide(L)' 'MDKDQLHYVICKSGMRSARACQFLSEQGYEVINVQGGMMAFEEL' A
#
# COMPACT_ATOMS: atom_id res chain seq x y z
N MET A 1 -4.29 7.62 11.22
CA MET A 1 -3.40 6.44 11.09
C MET A 1 -2.34 6.59 12.15
N ASP A 2 -2.08 5.52 12.89
CA ASP A 2 -1.03 5.51 13.90
C ASP A 2 0.34 5.42 13.23
N LYS A 3 1.32 6.23 13.65
CA LYS A 3 2.65 6.24 13.02
C LYS A 3 3.52 5.06 13.46
N ASP A 4 3.21 4.47 14.61
CA ASP A 4 3.98 3.35 15.17
C ASP A 4 3.51 1.98 14.64
N GLN A 5 2.53 1.99 13.74
CA GLN A 5 2.00 0.80 13.09
C GLN A 5 2.48 0.69 11.65
N LEU A 6 2.78 -0.54 11.23
CA LEU A 6 3.03 -0.88 9.84
C LEU A 6 1.71 -0.91 9.05
N HIS A 7 1.64 -0.12 7.97
CA HIS A 7 0.44 -0.02 7.14
C HIS A 7 0.60 -0.72 5.80
N TYR A 8 -0.25 -1.70 5.54
CA TYR A 8 -0.36 -2.32 4.21
C TYR A 8 -1.37 -1.54 3.36
N VAL A 9 -0.91 -1.04 2.21
CA VAL A 9 -1.74 -0.26 1.29
C VAL A 9 -1.97 -1.08 0.02
N ILE A 10 -3.24 -1.28 -0.32
CA ILE A 10 -3.66 -2.07 -1.46
C ILE A 10 -4.68 -1.29 -2.30
N CYS A 11 -4.58 -1.42 -3.63
CA CYS A 11 -5.60 -0.96 -4.56
C CYS A 11 -5.91 -2.07 -5.58
N LYS A 12 -6.80 -1.83 -6.55
CA LYS A 12 -7.18 -2.86 -7.54
C LYS A 12 -5.97 -3.54 -8.22
N SER A 13 -5.03 -2.75 -8.77
CA SER A 13 -3.91 -3.26 -9.59
C SER A 13 -2.52 -2.89 -9.09
N GLY A 14 -2.40 -2.34 -7.88
CA GLY A 14 -1.12 -1.91 -7.27
C GLY A 14 -0.63 -0.51 -7.64
N MET A 15 -1.08 0.09 -8.75
CA MET A 15 -0.53 1.38 -9.24
C MET A 15 -0.87 2.59 -8.33
N ARG A 16 -2.10 2.66 -7.82
CA ARG A 16 -2.54 3.76 -6.96
C ARG A 16 -1.94 3.65 -5.55
N SER A 17 -1.88 2.42 -5.03
CA SER A 17 -1.29 2.13 -3.73
C SER A 17 0.21 2.38 -3.72
N ALA A 18 0.93 2.14 -4.82
CA ALA A 18 2.34 2.52 -4.94
C ALA A 18 2.56 4.03 -4.76
N ARG A 19 1.75 4.86 -5.42
CA ARG A 19 1.81 6.33 -5.26
C ARG A 19 1.43 6.77 -3.84
N ALA A 20 0.43 6.13 -3.24
CA ALA A 20 0.03 6.41 -1.87
C ALA A 20 1.13 6.04 -0.87
N CYS A 21 1.81 4.90 -1.04
CA CYS A 21 2.95 4.51 -0.22
C CYS A 21 4.09 5.53 -0.34
N GLN A 22 4.41 6.01 -1.54
CA GLN A 22 5.42 7.05 -1.71
C GLN A 22 5.05 8.30 -0.90
N PHE A 23 3.84 8.82 -1.09
CA PHE A 23 3.36 9.99 -0.34
C PHE A 23 3.39 9.78 1.18
N LEU A 24 2.92 8.63 1.68
CA LEU A 24 2.88 8.35 3.12
C LEU A 24 4.29 8.15 3.70
N SER A 25 5.22 7.55 2.94
CA SER A 25 6.61 7.40 3.37
C SER A 25 7.30 8.75 3.56
N GLU A 26 7.03 9.73 2.68
CA GLU A 26 7.53 11.11 2.80
C GLU A 26 6.98 11.82 4.05
N GLN A 27 5.83 11.39 4.57
CA GLN A 27 5.22 11.90 5.80
C GLN A 27 5.68 11.14 7.07
N GLY A 28 6.58 10.17 6.91
CA GLY A 28 7.19 9.39 7.98
C GLY A 28 6.32 8.23 8.49
N TYR A 29 5.45 7.67 7.66
CA TYR A 29 4.74 6.43 7.98
C TYR A 29 5.52 5.20 7.48
N GLU A 30 5.50 4.12 8.26
CA GLU A 30 5.95 2.81 7.80
C GLU A 30 4.85 2.15 6.97
N VAL A 31 5.09 1.96 5.67
CA VAL A 31 4.07 1.53 4.70
C VAL A 31 4.62 0.45 3.74
N ILE A 32 3.78 -0.52 3.41
CA ILE A 32 4.06 -1.56 2.40
C ILE A 32 2.97 -1.53 1.33
N ASN A 33 3.38 -1.40 0.07
CA ASN A 33 2.49 -1.56 -1.07
C ASN A 33 2.30 -3.04 -1.39
N VAL A 34 1.05 -3.50 -1.48
CA VAL A 34 0.74 -4.86 -1.94
C VAL A 34 0.89 -4.93 -3.46
N GLN A 35 1.91 -5.64 -3.93
CA GLN A 35 2.20 -5.79 -5.36
C GLN A 35 1.05 -6.53 -6.09
N GLY A 36 0.74 -6.09 -7.31
CA GLY A 36 -0.37 -6.64 -8.10
C GLY A 36 -1.77 -6.22 -7.62
N GLY A 37 -1.88 -5.67 -6.40
CA GLY A 37 -3.14 -5.20 -5.85
C GLY A 37 -4.11 -6.35 -5.55
N MET A 38 -5.40 -6.03 -5.48
CA MET A 38 -6.45 -7.03 -5.24
C MET A 38 -6.50 -8.10 -6.35
N MET A 39 -6.18 -7.73 -7.59
CA MET A 39 -6.17 -8.67 -8.72
C MET A 39 -5.15 -9.81 -8.53
N ALA A 40 -4.11 -9.63 -7.70
CA ALA A 40 -3.15 -10.70 -7.40
C ALA A 40 -3.76 -11.86 -6.57
N PHE A 41 -4.97 -11.67 -6.03
CA PHE A 41 -5.67 -12.61 -5.16
C PHE A 41 -7.08 -12.95 -5.65
N GLU A 42 -7.53 -12.35 -6.75
CA GLU A 42 -8.92 -12.44 -7.22
C GLU A 42 -9.28 -13.84 -7.76
N GLU A 43 -8.28 -14.68 -8.05
CA GLU A 43 -8.42 -16.04 -8.58
C GLU A 43 -7.85 -17.13 -7.65
N LEU A 44 -7.61 -16.78 -6.38
CA LEU A 44 -7.02 -17.69 -5.38
C LEU A 44 -8.09 -18.46 -4.59
#